data_AF-A0A1G2F777-F1
#
_entry.id   AF-A0A1G2F777-F1
#
_cell.length_a   1.000
_cell.length_b   1.000
_cell.length_c   1.000
_cell.angle_alpha   90.00
_cell.angle_beta   90.00
_cell.angle_gamma   90.00
#
_symmetry.space_group_name_H-M   'P 1'
#
loop_
_entity.id
_entity.type
_entity.pdbx_description
1 polymer ?
#
loop_
_entity_poly.entity_id
_entity_poly.type
_entity_poly.pdbx_seq_one_letter_code
_entity_poly.pdbx_strand_id
1 'polypeptide(L)' 'ALAIAHMAGKALEAIGRNPEAASKIQTAMILSVAFTEAIAIYALVVALVIKFV' A
#
# COMPACT_ATOMS: atom_id res chain seq x y z
N ALA A 1 -5.72 5.43 2.24
CA ALA A 1 -5.04 6.70 1.85
C ALA A 1 -3.82 7.02 2.72
N LEU A 2 -3.98 7.39 4.00
CA LEU A 2 -2.85 7.80 4.86
C LEU A 2 -1.77 6.73 5.03
N ALA A 3 -2.14 5.47 5.22
CA ALA A 3 -1.19 4.36 5.35
C ALA A 3 -0.31 4.20 4.10
N ILE A 4 -0.91 4.25 2.91
CA ILE A 4 -0.20 4.15 1.62
C ILE A 4 0.77 5.33 1.45
N ALA A 5 0.33 6.55 1.76
CA ALA A 5 1.18 7.74 1.69
C ALA A 5 2.38 7.63 2.65
N HIS A 6 2.18 7.12 3.87
CA HIS A 6 3.25 6.93 4.82
C HIS A 6 4.26 5.86 4.36
N MET A 7 3.76 4.71 3.87
CA MET A 7 4.62 3.66 3.30
C MET A 7 5.43 4.17 2.11
N ALA A 8 4.79 4.89 1.19
CA ALA A 8 5.47 5.47 0.03
C ALA A 8 6.54 6.48 0.44
N GLY A 9 6.23 7.37 1.40
CA GLY A 9 7.21 8.32 1.94
C GLY A 9 8.43 7.62 2.55
N LYS A 10 8.21 6.55 3.34
CA LYS A 10 9.30 5.75 3.92
C LYS A 10 10.11 4.99 2.88
N ALA A 11 9.47 4.47 1.84
CA ALA A 11 10.15 3.83 0.73
C ALA A 11 11.05 4.83 -0.01
N LEU A 12 10.54 6.05 -0.28
CA LEU A 12 11.33 7.11 -0.93
C LEU A 12 12.50 7.58 -0.06
N GLU A 13 12.32 7.74 1.25
CA GLU A 13 13.41 8.03 2.19
C GLU A 13 14.49 6.94 2.15
N ALA A 14 14.09 5.67 2.13
CA ALA A 14 15.03 4.54 2.07
C ALA A 14 15.78 4.48 0.73
N ILE A 15 15.10 4.74 -0.39
CA ILE A 15 15.71 4.82 -1.73
C ILE A 15 16.69 5.99 -1.79
N GLY A 16 16.34 7.16 -1.24
CA GLY A 16 17.24 8.32 -1.21
C GLY A 16 18.51 8.07 -0.39
N ARG A 17 18.45 7.21 0.64
CA ARG A 17 19.63 6.81 1.43
C ARG A 17 20.47 5.73 0.74
N ASN A 18 19.85 4.81 0.02
CA ASN A 18 20.54 3.76 -0.71
C ASN A 18 19.90 3.53 -2.10
N PRO A 19 20.35 4.26 -3.13
CA PRO A 19 19.78 4.18 -4.47
C PRO A 19 19.95 2.81 -5.13
N GLU A 20 20.99 2.05 -4.80
CA GLU A 20 21.23 0.71 -5.37
C GLU A 20 20.15 -0.30 -4.97
N ALA A 21 19.52 -0.09 -3.81
CA ALA A 21 18.44 -0.94 -3.31
C ALA A 21 17.06 -0.59 -3.90
N ALA A 22 16.95 0.39 -4.80
CA ALA A 22 15.68 0.97 -5.21
C ALA A 22 14.69 -0.04 -5.78
N SER A 23 15.15 -0.94 -6.65
CA SER A 23 14.30 -1.97 -7.26
C SER A 23 13.69 -2.89 -6.19
N LYS A 24 14.49 -3.36 -5.24
CA LYS A 24 14.02 -4.22 -4.14
C LYS A 24 13.02 -3.51 -3.23
N ILE A 25 13.28 -2.23 -2.91
CA ILE A 25 12.38 -1.41 -2.09
C ILE A 25 11.05 -1.19 -2.81
N GLN A 26 11.07 -0.85 -4.11
CA GLN A 26 9.86 -0.70 -4.91
C GLN A 26 9.03 -1.98 -4.97
N THR A 27 9.66 -3.14 -5.20
CA THR A 27 8.94 -4.43 -5.20
C THR A 27 8.23 -4.68 -3.87
N ALA A 28 8.93 -4.48 -2.74
CA ALA A 28 8.33 -4.65 -1.42
C ALA A 28 7.21 -3.63 -1.15
N MET A 29 7.37 -2.39 -1.60
CA MET A 29 6.36 -1.33 -1.48
C MET A 29 5.10 -1.69 -2.28
N ILE A 30 5.24 -2.10 -3.54
CA ILE A 30 4.11 -2.48 -4.40
C ILE A 30 3.33 -3.64 -3.78
N LEU A 31 4.03 -4.67 -3.27
CA LEU A 31 3.38 -5.79 -2.59
C LEU A 31 2.59 -5.34 -1.37
N SER A 32 3.16 -4.45 -0.55
CA SER A 32 2.50 -3.89 0.64
C SER A 32 1.26 -3.07 0.28
N VAL A 33 1.34 -2.27 -0.79
CA VAL A 33 0.20 -1.49 -1.31
C VAL A 33 -0.89 -2.43 -1.84
N ALA A 34 -0.54 -3.48 -2.57
CA ALA A 34 -1.51 -4.45 -3.10
C ALA A 34 -2.32 -5.14 -1.98
N PHE A 35 -1.66 -5.55 -0.89
CA PHE A 35 -2.37 -6.10 0.27
C PHE A 35 -3.26 -5.07 0.97
N THR A 36 -2.79 -3.82 1.08
CA THR A 36 -3.59 -2.74 1.68
C THR A 36 -4.86 -2.48 0.87
N GLU A 37 -4.76 -2.45 -0.46
CA GLU A 37 -5.90 -2.31 -1.37
C GLU A 37 -6.84 -3.51 -1.31
N ALA A 38 -6.32 -4.74 -1.23
CA ALA A 38 -7.16 -5.93 -1.10
C ALA A 38 -8.08 -5.88 0.14
N ILE A 39 -7.55 -5.42 1.27
CA ILE A 39 -8.33 -5.23 2.51
C ILE A 39 -9.36 -4.10 2.33
N ALA A 40 -8.97 -3.00 1.69
CA ALA A 40 -9.87 -1.86 1.45
C ALA A 40 -11.05 -2.27 0.55
N ILE A 41 -10.80 -3.04 -0.51
CA ILE A 41 -11.84 -3.58 -1.38
C ILE A 41 -12.75 -4.53 -0.61
N TYR A 42 -12.20 -5.43 0.21
CA TYR A 42 -13.02 -6.33 1.03
C TYR A 42 -13.94 -5.55 1.99
N ALA A 43 -13.42 -4.54 2.67
CA ALA A 43 -14.21 -3.67 3.54
C ALA A 43 -15.31 -2.92 2.77
N LEU A 44 -15.01 -2.44 1.56
CA LEU A 44 -16.00 -1.81 0.70
C LEU A 44 -17.11 -2.78 0.30
N VAL A 45 -16.77 -4.01 -0.09
CA VAL A 45 -17.75 -5.05 -0.44
C VAL A 45 -18.66 -5.35 0.75
N VAL A 46 -18.10 -5.54 1.95
CA VAL A 46 -18.90 -5.79 3.17
C VAL A 46 -19.82 -4.61 3.47
N ALA A 47 -19.32 -3.36 3.35
CA ALA A 47 -20.14 -2.18 3.55
C ALA A 47 -21.31 -2.07 2.56
N LEU A 48 -21.09 -2.45 1.29
CA LEU A 48 -22.15 -2.49 0.27
C LEU A 48 -23.17 -3.60 0.57
N VAL A 49 -22.72 -4.79 1.00
CA VAL A 49 -23.62 -5.87 1.43
C VAL A 49 -24.51 -5.39 2.57
N ILE A 50 -23.95 -4.80 3.62
CA ILE A 50 -24.72 -4.26 4.76
C ILE A 50 -25.73 -3.18 4.34
N LYS A 51 -25.39 -2.37 3.33
CA LYS A 51 -26.24 -1.25 2.89
C LYS A 51 -27.41 -1.69 2.00
N PHE A 52 -27.25 -2.75 1.20
CA PHE A 52 -28.16 -3.07 0.10
C PHE A 52 -28.75 -4.49 0.16
N VAL A 53 -28.31 -5.33 1.09
CA VAL A 53 -28.85 -6.67 1.37
C VAL A 53 -29.50 -6.65 2.74
#